data_AF-X1FI02-F1
#
_entry.id   AF-X1FI02-F1
#
_cell.length_a   1.000
_cell.length_b   1.000
_cell.length_c   1.000
_cell.angle_alpha   90.00
_cell.angle_beta   90.00
_cell.angle_gamma   90.00
#
_symmetry.space_group_name_H-M   'P 1'
#
loop_
_entity.id
_entity.type
_entity.pdbx_description
1 polymer ?
#
loop_
_entity_poly.entity_id
_entity_poly.type
_entity_poly.pdbx_seq_one_letter_code
_entity_poly.pdbx_strand_id
1 'polypeptide(L)'
;MRGVVGYIFPELEQYFTDITAKTILAILEACPFPSQIKRLGKSRFVSFLKQKNPRLPRRRAEGIYERTCSSIGITGEEEAVLFEIRLLLNELRDLEQNIARINAKVHAIVGNREDYRLLLTIPGIGPVTASSIITEIGDIANFSSGKQLIKFAGLDLYGSESGISVHTLRHISKRG
;
A
#
# COMPACT_ATOMS: atom_id res chain seq x y z
N MET A 1 3.43 -6.43 -11.70
CA MET A 1 2.16 -6.99 -11.16
C MET A 1 0.94 -6.57 -11.96
N ARG A 2 0.56 -5.28 -11.99
CA ARG A 2 -0.68 -4.83 -12.68
C ARG A 2 -0.75 -5.24 -14.17
N GLY A 3 0.30 -4.97 -14.94
CA GLY A 3 0.35 -5.34 -16.37
C GLY A 3 0.21 -6.85 -16.60
N VAL A 4 0.85 -7.66 -15.75
CA VAL A 4 0.75 -9.13 -15.76
C VAL A 4 -0.68 -9.60 -15.51
N VAL A 5 -1.35 -9.06 -14.49
CA VAL A 5 -2.77 -9.36 -14.26
C VAL A 5 -3.63 -8.93 -15.46
N GLY A 6 -3.31 -7.79 -16.09
CA GLY A 6 -4.05 -7.24 -17.22
C GLY A 6 -4.06 -8.13 -18.46
N TYR A 7 -2.96 -8.80 -18.79
CA TYR A 7 -2.92 -9.68 -19.96
C TYR A 7 -3.34 -11.14 -19.66
N ILE A 8 -3.17 -11.62 -18.41
CA ILE A 8 -3.57 -12.99 -18.02
C ILE A 8 -5.03 -13.06 -17.64
N PHE A 9 -5.52 -12.01 -16.98
CA PHE A 9 -6.85 -11.99 -16.41
C PHE A 9 -7.36 -10.54 -16.30
N PRO A 10 -7.61 -9.87 -17.45
CA PRO A 10 -8.03 -8.47 -17.50
C PRO A 10 -9.27 -8.19 -16.66
N GLU A 11 -10.19 -9.16 -16.54
CA GLU A 11 -11.40 -9.02 -15.75
C GLU A 11 -11.11 -8.91 -14.24
N LEU A 12 -10.01 -9.47 -13.74
CA LEU A 12 -9.57 -9.25 -12.35
C LEU A 12 -9.02 -7.84 -12.17
N GLU A 13 -8.24 -7.33 -13.12
CA GLU A 13 -7.70 -5.97 -13.06
C GLU A 13 -8.83 -4.94 -13.00
N GLN A 14 -9.91 -5.15 -13.76
CA GLN A 14 -11.07 -4.27 -13.73
C GLN A 14 -11.91 -4.42 -12.44
N TYR A 15 -11.90 -5.60 -11.83
CA TYR A 15 -12.74 -5.90 -10.67
C TYR A 15 -12.10 -5.48 -9.33
N PHE A 16 -10.79 -5.30 -9.30
CA PHE A 16 -10.05 -4.91 -8.10
C PHE A 16 -9.28 -3.60 -8.32
N THR A 17 -9.54 -2.62 -7.46
CA THR A 17 -8.78 -1.36 -7.46
C THR A 17 -7.34 -1.58 -6.99
N ASP A 18 -7.15 -2.49 -6.04
CA ASP A 18 -5.85 -2.89 -5.51
C ASP A 18 -5.46 -4.28 -6.06
N ILE A 19 -4.46 -4.28 -6.94
CA ILE A 19 -3.88 -5.48 -7.57
C ILE A 19 -2.99 -6.29 -6.61
N THR A 20 -2.62 -5.71 -5.47
CA THR A 20 -1.90 -6.41 -4.39
C THR A 20 -2.84 -6.93 -3.31
N ALA A 21 -4.16 -6.82 -3.51
CA ALA A 21 -5.13 -7.32 -2.56
C ALA A 21 -4.93 -8.81 -2.28
N LYS A 22 -5.08 -9.20 -1.02
CA LYS A 22 -4.90 -10.59 -0.53
C LYS A 22 -5.58 -11.65 -1.39
N THR A 23 -6.78 -11.35 -1.92
CA THR A 23 -7.53 -12.26 -2.79
C THR A 23 -6.84 -12.46 -4.14
N ILE A 24 -6.31 -11.41 -4.76
CA ILE A 24 -5.57 -11.52 -6.03
C ILE A 24 -4.29 -12.30 -5.82
N LEU A 25 -3.51 -11.96 -4.79
CA LEU A 25 -2.26 -12.69 -4.48
C LEU A 25 -2.53 -14.19 -4.30
N ALA A 26 -3.61 -14.55 -3.58
CA ALA A 26 -3.99 -15.96 -3.42
C ALA A 26 -4.35 -16.64 -4.74
N ILE A 27 -4.99 -15.94 -5.68
CA ILE A 27 -5.30 -16.48 -7.02
C ILE A 27 -4.01 -16.65 -7.82
N LEU A 28 -3.15 -15.62 -7.87
CA LEU A 28 -1.89 -15.66 -8.62
C LEU A 28 -0.92 -16.74 -8.12
N GLU A 29 -0.93 -17.02 -6.81
CA GLU A 29 -0.10 -18.06 -6.21
C GLU A 29 -0.57 -19.48 -6.52
N ALA A 30 -1.88 -19.73 -6.58
CA ALA A 30 -2.43 -21.08 -6.64
C ALA A 30 -3.01 -21.48 -8.00
N CYS A 31 -3.64 -20.53 -8.69
CA CYS A 31 -4.33 -20.75 -9.96
C CYS A 31 -4.40 -19.45 -10.79
N PRO A 32 -3.26 -18.94 -11.29
CA PRO A 32 -3.20 -17.67 -12.01
C PRO A 32 -4.00 -17.67 -13.32
N PHE A 33 -4.20 -18.84 -13.93
CA PHE A 33 -4.86 -18.93 -15.24
C PHE A 33 -6.36 -19.23 -15.12
N PRO A 34 -7.23 -18.58 -15.94
CA PRO A 34 -8.66 -18.87 -15.97
C PRO A 34 -8.97 -20.36 -16.24
N SER A 35 -8.15 -21.03 -17.07
CA SER A 35 -8.23 -22.46 -17.37
C SER A 35 -8.17 -23.33 -16.11
N GLN A 36 -7.25 -23.01 -15.20
CA GLN A 36 -7.05 -23.71 -13.94
C GLN A 36 -8.24 -23.50 -12.99
N ILE A 37 -8.79 -22.28 -12.94
CA ILE A 37 -9.96 -21.97 -12.12
C ILE A 37 -11.21 -22.71 -12.61
N LYS A 38 -11.43 -22.74 -13.93
CA LYS A 38 -12.52 -23.52 -14.56
C LYS A 38 -12.40 -25.01 -14.21
N ARG A 39 -11.20 -25.58 -14.29
CA ARG A 39 -10.93 -26.98 -13.93
C ARG A 39 -11.18 -27.28 -12.45
N LEU A 40 -10.90 -26.33 -11.57
CA LEU A 40 -11.16 -26.47 -10.13
C LEU A 40 -12.67 -26.49 -9.82
N GLY A 41 -13.45 -25.70 -10.58
CA GLY A 41 -14.90 -25.59 -10.45
C GLY A 41 -15.38 -24.63 -9.35
N LYS A 42 -16.58 -24.06 -9.52
CA LYS A 42 -17.13 -22.96 -8.70
C LYS A 42 -17.07 -23.23 -7.20
N SER A 43 -17.59 -24.38 -6.75
CA SER A 43 -17.69 -24.70 -5.32
C SER A 43 -16.33 -24.79 -4.63
N ARG A 44 -15.36 -25.46 -5.27
CA ARG A 44 -13.99 -25.62 -4.74
C ARG A 44 -13.24 -24.29 -4.77
N PHE A 45 -13.36 -23.52 -5.84
CA PHE A 45 -12.74 -22.20 -5.95
C PHE A 45 -13.26 -21.22 -4.89
N VAL A 46 -14.57 -21.14 -4.69
CA VAL A 46 -15.17 -20.29 -3.64
C VAL A 46 -14.70 -20.72 -2.25
N SER A 47 -14.63 -22.02 -1.98
CA SER A 47 -14.13 -22.56 -0.71
C SER A 47 -12.65 -22.22 -0.50
N PHE A 48 -11.83 -22.35 -1.54
CA PHE A 48 -10.42 -21.97 -1.55
C PHE A 48 -10.23 -20.48 -1.21
N LEU A 49 -10.96 -19.58 -1.87
CA LEU A 49 -10.87 -18.14 -1.59
C LEU A 49 -11.33 -17.79 -0.18
N LYS A 50 -12.36 -18.46 0.34
CA LYS A 50 -12.83 -18.27 1.71
C LYS A 50 -11.81 -18.76 2.74
N GLN A 51 -11.08 -19.83 2.45
CA GLN A 51 -10.00 -20.31 3.31
C GLN A 51 -8.84 -19.30 3.36
N LYS A 52 -8.44 -18.75 2.21
CA LYS A 52 -7.34 -17.76 2.14
C LYS A 52 -7.75 -16.38 2.66
N ASN A 53 -9.01 -16.00 2.46
CA ASN A 53 -9.57 -14.74 2.93
C ASN A 53 -10.98 -14.94 3.55
N PRO A 54 -11.07 -15.29 4.85
CA PRO A 54 -12.35 -15.54 5.51
C PRO A 54 -13.33 -14.37 5.48
N ARG A 55 -12.81 -13.12 5.42
CA ARG A 55 -13.59 -11.89 5.37
C ARG A 55 -14.20 -11.62 3.99
N LEU A 56 -13.79 -12.36 2.95
CA LEU A 56 -14.36 -12.21 1.62
C LEU A 56 -15.84 -12.65 1.61
N PRO A 57 -16.77 -11.79 1.15
CA PRO A 57 -18.16 -12.19 0.99
C PRO A 57 -18.28 -13.31 -0.06
N ARG A 58 -19.14 -14.30 0.19
CA ARG A 58 -19.35 -15.42 -0.74
C ARG A 58 -19.77 -14.95 -2.13
N ARG A 59 -20.68 -13.99 -2.21
CA ARG A 59 -21.12 -13.36 -3.46
C ARG A 59 -19.96 -12.79 -4.27
N ARG A 60 -18.96 -12.20 -3.61
CA ARG A 60 -17.76 -11.66 -4.27
C ARG A 60 -16.89 -12.77 -4.85
N ALA A 61 -16.71 -13.87 -4.12
CA ALA A 61 -15.97 -15.03 -4.62
C ALA A 61 -16.67 -15.69 -5.82
N GLU A 62 -17.99 -15.81 -5.77
CA GLU A 62 -18.79 -16.33 -6.89
C GLU A 62 -18.73 -15.41 -8.11
N GLY A 63 -18.81 -14.10 -7.92
CA GLY A 63 -18.68 -13.11 -9.00
C GLY A 63 -17.29 -13.11 -9.64
N ILE A 64 -16.23 -13.42 -8.89
CA ILE A 64 -14.89 -13.63 -9.46
C ILE A 64 -14.89 -14.86 -10.37
N TYR A 65 -15.46 -15.98 -9.91
CA TYR A 65 -15.54 -17.20 -10.71
C TYR A 65 -16.33 -16.99 -12.01
N GLU A 66 -17.47 -16.30 -11.96
CA GLU A 66 -18.29 -16.04 -13.15
C GLU A 66 -17.51 -15.27 -14.23
N ARG A 67 -16.62 -14.36 -13.83
CA ARG A 67 -15.74 -13.62 -14.75
C ARG A 67 -14.62 -14.47 -15.34
N THR A 68 -14.20 -15.56 -14.67
CA THR A 68 -13.25 -16.51 -15.25
C THR A 68 -13.83 -17.22 -16.47
N CYS A 69 -15.15 -17.50 -16.46
CA CYS A 69 -15.82 -18.22 -17.53
C CYS A 69 -15.76 -17.49 -18.87
N SER A 70 -15.82 -16.17 -18.85
CA SER A 70 -15.79 -15.29 -20.02
C SER A 70 -14.39 -14.74 -20.36
N SER A 71 -13.34 -15.11 -19.61
CA SER A 71 -12.04 -14.49 -19.76
C SER A 71 -11.36 -14.84 -21.09
N ILE A 72 -10.79 -13.82 -21.74
CA ILE A 72 -10.00 -13.89 -22.98
C ILE A 72 -8.48 -13.86 -22.73
N GLY A 73 -8.05 -13.99 -21.47
CA GLY A 73 -6.64 -13.94 -21.09
C GLY A 73 -5.76 -14.96 -21.83
N ILE A 74 -4.44 -14.72 -21.86
CA ILE A 74 -3.49 -15.52 -22.64
C ILE A 74 -3.66 -17.03 -22.41
N THR A 75 -3.79 -17.76 -23.52
CA THR A 75 -3.76 -19.22 -23.59
C THR A 75 -2.59 -19.64 -24.49
N GLY A 76 -1.56 -20.30 -23.95
CA GLY A 76 -0.47 -20.88 -24.75
C GLY A 76 0.96 -20.60 -24.29
N GLU A 77 1.20 -19.53 -23.54
CA GLU A 77 2.53 -19.17 -22.98
C GLU A 77 2.56 -19.27 -21.44
N GLU A 78 1.80 -20.22 -20.88
CA GLU A 78 1.58 -20.31 -19.44
C GLU A 78 2.88 -20.46 -18.63
N GLU A 79 3.94 -21.06 -19.18
CA GLU A 79 5.20 -21.27 -18.46
C GLU A 79 6.00 -19.97 -18.26
N ALA A 80 6.20 -19.18 -19.31
CA ALA A 80 6.92 -17.91 -19.23
C ALA A 80 6.18 -16.92 -18.33
N VAL A 81 4.86 -16.87 -18.48
CA VAL A 81 3.96 -16.04 -17.67
C VAL A 81 3.97 -16.48 -16.20
N LEU A 82 3.94 -17.79 -15.93
CA LEU A 82 4.04 -18.32 -14.57
C LEU A 82 5.39 -17.98 -13.93
N PHE A 83 6.48 -18.02 -14.70
CA PHE A 83 7.79 -17.58 -14.23
C PHE A 83 7.77 -16.09 -13.85
N GLU A 84 7.22 -15.23 -14.71
CA GLU A 84 7.07 -13.79 -14.42
C GLU A 84 6.24 -13.53 -13.16
N ILE A 85 5.08 -14.20 -13.01
CA ILE A 85 4.24 -14.09 -11.80
C ILE A 85 5.04 -14.46 -10.56
N ARG A 86 5.79 -15.57 -10.60
CA ARG A 86 6.59 -16.04 -9.45
C ARG A 86 7.67 -15.04 -9.07
N LEU A 87 8.36 -14.48 -10.06
CA LEU A 87 9.39 -13.46 -9.84
C LEU A 87 8.78 -12.24 -9.14
N LEU A 88 7.69 -11.72 -9.67
CA LEU A 88 6.99 -10.55 -9.11
C LEU A 88 6.43 -10.80 -7.70
N LEU A 89 5.90 -12.00 -7.43
CA LEU A 89 5.42 -12.36 -6.10
C LEU A 89 6.57 -12.45 -5.09
N ASN A 90 7.73 -12.96 -5.49
CA ASN A 90 8.91 -13.01 -4.64
C ASN A 90 9.45 -11.61 -4.37
N GLU A 91 9.58 -10.77 -5.39
CA GLU A 91 10.00 -9.36 -5.22
C GLU A 91 9.07 -8.60 -4.27
N LEU A 92 7.76 -8.78 -4.40
CA LEU A 92 6.79 -8.16 -3.49
C LEU A 92 7.03 -8.59 -2.04
N ARG A 93 7.22 -9.89 -1.80
CA ARG A 93 7.50 -10.42 -0.46
C ARG A 93 8.83 -9.91 0.09
N ASP A 94 9.85 -9.83 -0.74
CA ASP A 94 11.17 -9.32 -0.33
C ASP A 94 11.09 -7.85 0.04
N LEU A 95 10.35 -7.04 -0.72
CA LEU A 95 10.10 -5.63 -0.41
C LEU A 95 9.34 -5.48 0.92
N GLU A 96 8.28 -6.27 1.14
CA GLU A 96 7.54 -6.26 2.42
C GLU A 96 8.44 -6.63 3.60
N GLN A 97 9.29 -7.64 3.46
CA GLN A 97 10.26 -8.03 4.49
C GLN A 97 11.31 -6.94 4.73
N ASN A 98 11.82 -6.31 3.67
CA ASN A 98 12.78 -5.23 3.79
C ASN A 98 12.17 -4.01 4.49
N ILE A 99 10.91 -3.64 4.17
CA ILE A 99 10.18 -2.58 4.89
C ILE A 99 10.07 -2.93 6.38
N ALA A 100 9.69 -4.16 6.72
CA ALA A 100 9.59 -4.60 8.10
C ALA A 100 10.95 -4.54 8.83
N ARG A 101 12.04 -4.98 8.19
CA ARG A 101 13.41 -4.93 8.73
C ARG A 101 13.86 -3.49 8.96
N ILE A 102 13.61 -2.60 8.01
CA ILE A 102 13.95 -1.18 8.13
C ILE A 102 13.19 -0.57 9.30
N ASN A 103 11.87 -0.78 9.38
CA ASN A 103 11.05 -0.28 10.49
C ASN A 103 11.54 -0.79 11.85
N ALA A 104 11.87 -2.07 11.96
CA ALA A 104 12.41 -2.65 13.19
C ALA A 104 13.77 -2.03 13.55
N LYS A 105 14.65 -1.82 12.57
CA LYS A 105 15.97 -1.22 12.79
C LYS A 105 15.85 0.24 13.22
N VAL A 106 14.99 1.01 12.57
CA VAL A 106 14.71 2.41 12.92
C VAL A 106 14.16 2.46 14.35
N HIS A 107 13.17 1.64 14.68
CA HIS A 107 12.61 1.58 16.03
C HIS A 107 13.66 1.25 17.09
N ALA A 108 14.58 0.32 16.82
CA ALA A 108 15.67 0.00 17.73
C ALA A 108 16.65 1.17 17.94
N ILE A 109 16.83 2.04 16.93
CA ILE A 109 17.70 3.23 17.03
C ILE A 109 17.02 4.33 17.83
N VAL A 110 15.73 4.61 17.59
CA VAL A 110 15.04 5.76 18.22
C VAL A 110 14.28 5.40 19.49
N GLY A 111 14.04 4.12 19.77
CA GLY A 111 13.09 3.65 20.79
C GLY A 111 13.43 4.06 22.23
N ASN A 112 14.70 4.34 22.51
CA ASN A 112 15.15 4.79 23.84
C ASN A 112 15.17 6.32 23.99
N ARG A 113 14.88 7.09 22.94
CA ARG A 113 14.87 8.54 23.01
C ARG A 113 13.62 9.04 23.75
N GLU A 114 13.77 10.12 24.50
CA GLU A 114 12.66 10.73 25.25
C GLU A 114 11.61 11.34 24.31
N ASP A 115 12.05 12.03 23.25
CA ASP A 115 11.17 12.61 22.23
C ASP A 115 10.32 11.55 21.51
N TYR A 116 10.86 10.35 21.28
CA TYR A 116 10.11 9.22 20.75
C TYR A 116 8.96 8.80 21.66
N ARG A 117 9.22 8.69 22.96
CA ARG A 117 8.19 8.34 23.95
C ARG A 117 7.12 9.40 24.05
N LEU A 118 7.50 10.69 23.99
CA LEU A 118 6.56 11.81 23.99
C LEU A 118 5.67 11.81 22.74
N LEU A 119 6.24 11.59 21.55
CA LEU A 119 5.47 11.52 20.31
C LEU A 119 4.41 10.43 20.34
N LEU A 120 4.70 9.26 20.93
CA LEU A 120 3.75 8.16 21.07
C LEU A 120 2.57 8.48 22.01
N THR A 121 2.66 9.51 22.86
CA THR A 121 1.54 9.94 23.71
C THR A 121 0.47 10.72 22.93
N ILE A 122 0.79 11.20 21.73
CA ILE A 122 -0.13 11.98 20.91
C ILE A 122 -1.10 11.02 20.19
N PRO A 123 -2.42 11.16 20.40
CA PRO A 123 -3.41 10.32 19.72
C PRO A 123 -3.24 10.38 18.20
N GLY A 124 -3.13 9.21 17.56
CA GLY A 124 -2.92 9.09 16.11
C GLY A 124 -1.46 9.02 15.68
N ILE A 125 -0.48 9.24 16.58
CA ILE A 125 0.94 9.06 16.27
C ILE A 125 1.39 7.67 16.73
N GLY A 126 1.61 6.78 15.75
CA GLY A 126 2.14 5.44 15.99
C GLY A 126 3.66 5.35 15.86
N PRO A 127 4.26 4.17 16.15
CA PRO A 127 5.70 3.93 16.09
C PRO A 127 6.38 4.34 14.79
N VAL A 128 5.75 4.04 13.65
CA VAL A 128 6.29 4.40 12.32
C VAL A 128 6.31 5.91 12.17
N THR A 129 5.19 6.58 12.41
CA THR A 129 5.07 8.04 12.30
C THR A 129 6.02 8.77 13.25
N ALA A 130 6.09 8.36 14.52
CA ALA A 130 7.01 8.94 15.50
C ALA A 130 8.47 8.80 15.05
N SER A 131 8.84 7.62 14.57
CA SER A 131 10.20 7.38 14.07
C SER A 131 10.51 8.18 12.81
N SER A 132 9.55 8.32 11.90
CA SER A 132 9.70 9.15 10.70
C SER A 132 9.90 10.61 11.06
N ILE A 133 9.12 11.15 12.01
CA ILE A 133 9.30 12.54 12.49
C ILE A 133 10.71 12.74 13.01
N ILE A 134 11.17 11.87 13.93
CA ILE A 134 12.53 11.97 14.50
C ILE A 134 13.62 11.84 13.43
N THR A 135 13.43 10.94 12.46
CA THR A 135 14.41 10.74 11.38
C THR A 135 14.52 11.97 10.48
N GLU A 136 13.40 12.64 10.22
CA GLU A 136 13.35 13.84 9.37
C GLU A 136 13.91 15.08 10.07
N ILE A 137 13.57 15.30 11.34
CA ILE A 137 13.94 16.51 12.08
C ILE A 137 15.29 16.37 12.80
N GLY A 138 15.77 15.13 12.97
CA GLY A 138 16.98 14.79 13.70
C GLY A 138 16.83 15.02 15.20
N ASP A 139 17.37 16.13 15.69
CA ASP A 139 17.27 16.54 17.10
C ASP A 139 16.28 17.70 17.23
N ILE A 140 15.26 17.50 18.07
CA ILE A 140 14.25 18.53 18.34
C ILE A 140 14.87 19.79 18.97
N ALA A 141 16.01 19.66 19.66
CA ALA A 141 16.73 20.78 20.24
C ALA A 141 17.28 21.78 19.19
N ASN A 142 17.33 21.40 17.91
CA ASN A 142 17.66 22.31 16.81
C ASN A 142 16.55 23.35 16.53
N PHE A 143 15.36 23.15 17.11
CA PHE A 143 14.22 24.03 16.93
C PHE A 143 13.95 24.82 18.21
N SER A 144 14.18 26.13 18.15
CA SER A 144 13.93 27.07 19.26
C SER A 144 12.46 27.24 19.61
N SER A 145 11.54 26.91 18.68
CA SER A 145 10.09 26.96 18.90
C SER A 145 9.34 26.05 17.94
N GLY A 146 8.12 25.65 18.32
CA GLY A 146 7.23 24.89 17.44
C GLY A 146 6.91 25.59 16.11
N LYS A 147 6.95 26.93 16.06
CA LYS A 147 6.79 27.70 14.81
C LYS A 147 7.90 27.40 13.81
N GLN A 148 9.14 27.26 14.28
CA GLN A 148 10.28 26.91 13.45
C GLN A 148 10.10 25.51 12.84
N LEU A 149 9.55 24.57 13.61
CA LEU A 149 9.23 23.22 13.14
C LEU A 149 8.09 23.22 12.10
N ILE A 150 7.04 24.01 12.32
CA ILE A 150 5.95 24.20 11.34
C ILE A 150 6.48 24.78 10.03
N LYS A 151 7.38 25.78 10.11
CA LYS A 151 8.05 26.37 8.95
C LYS A 151 8.94 25.36 8.22
N PHE A 152 9.68 24.54 8.96
CA PHE A 152 10.48 23.45 8.39
C PHE A 152 9.60 22.42 7.65
N ALA A 153 8.43 22.11 8.18
CA ALA A 153 7.45 21.25 7.52
C ALA A 153 6.77 21.92 6.29
N GLY A 154 7.06 23.20 6.01
CA GLY A 154 6.43 23.96 4.92
C GLY A 154 4.96 24.31 5.18
N LEU A 155 4.54 24.34 6.44
CA LEU A 155 3.15 24.56 6.88
C LEU A 155 2.91 25.96 7.48
N ASP A 156 3.86 26.88 7.32
CA ASP A 156 3.74 28.25 7.83
C ASP A 156 2.90 29.13 6.87
N LEU A 157 1.74 29.59 7.34
CA LEU A 157 0.88 30.52 6.61
C LEU A 157 1.29 31.95 6.94
N TYR A 158 2.09 32.58 6.08
CA TYR A 158 2.36 34.02 6.18
C TYR A 158 2.08 34.77 4.88
N GLY A 159 1.23 35.80 4.96
CA GLY A 159 1.05 36.78 3.90
C GLY A 159 1.90 38.01 4.20
N SER A 160 2.95 38.25 3.41
CA SER A 160 3.70 39.50 3.40
C SER A 160 3.22 40.33 2.22
N GLU A 161 2.22 41.19 2.44
CA GLU A 161 1.83 42.22 1.47
C GLU A 161 2.39 43.57 1.94
N SER A 162 3.21 44.19 1.10
CA SER A 162 3.60 45.60 1.24
C SER A 162 2.49 46.56 0.76
N GLY A 163 1.24 46.08 0.65
CA GLY A 163 0.11 46.79 0.06
C GLY A 163 -1.15 46.73 0.94
N ILE A 164 -1.92 47.82 0.93
CA ILE A 164 -2.96 48.17 1.92
C ILE A 164 -4.34 47.54 1.60
N SER A 165 -4.42 46.36 0.96
CA SER A 165 -5.72 45.80 0.56
C SER A 165 -5.80 44.30 0.83
N VAL A 166 -6.44 43.94 1.94
CA VAL A 166 -6.67 42.54 2.33
C VAL A 166 -8.04 42.11 1.85
N HIS A 167 -8.09 41.32 0.79
CA HIS A 167 -9.26 40.51 0.46
C HIS A 167 -8.82 39.07 0.15
N THR A 168 -9.48 38.11 0.83
CA THR A 168 -9.58 36.67 0.53
C THR A 168 -8.82 35.73 1.49
N LEU A 169 -9.51 34.64 1.85
CA LEU A 169 -9.01 33.49 2.62
C LEU A 169 -7.78 32.88 1.94
N ARG A 170 -6.70 32.70 2.69
CA ARG A 170 -5.38 32.30 2.19
C ARG A 170 -5.29 30.79 1.95
N HIS A 171 -4.68 30.38 0.84
CA HIS A 171 -4.41 28.98 0.47
C HIS A 171 -2.99 28.57 0.90
N ILE A 172 -2.81 27.29 1.26
CA ILE A 172 -1.48 26.72 1.57
C ILE A 172 -0.59 26.83 0.32
N SER A 173 0.59 27.42 0.46
CA SER A 173 1.60 27.42 -0.61
C SER A 173 2.97 27.03 -0.05
N LYS A 174 3.70 26.21 -0.81
CA LYS A 174 5.02 25.69 -0.45
C LYS A 174 6.09 26.61 -1.05
N ARG A 175 6.99 27.15 -0.22
CA ARG A 175 8.29 27.66 -0.69
C ARG A 175 9.39 26.85 -0.01
N GLY A 176 10.33 26.38 -0.83
CA GLY A 176 11.56 25.72 -0.38
C GLY A 176 12.53 26.71 0.25
#